data_AF-A0A1Q4W715-F1
#
_entry.id   AF-A0A1Q4W715-F1
#
_cell.length_a   1.000
_cell.length_b   1.000
_cell.length_c   1.000
_cell.angle_alpha   90.00
_cell.angle_beta   90.00
_cell.angle_gamma   90.00
#
_symmetry.space_group_name_H-M   'P 1'
#
loop_
_entity.id
_entity.type
_entity.pdbx_description
1 polymer ?
#
loop_
_entity_poly.entity_id
_entity_poly.type
_entity_poly.pdbx_seq_one_letter_code
_entity_poly.pdbx_strand_id
1 'polypeptide(L)'
;MRRLLPALTGAALFAATGLAALATPNVASAADCTPAQVVANGGFESGGSSWSAPSGAITADTGQSAHSGSSYAWLDGYGSSHTDTLSQSVTLPAGCGTATLGFWLHVDTAETTGSTAYDKLTVKLGSTTLATYSNLDAKAGYVHRTLDVSAFAGQSVTLAFTGVEDASLQTSFVLDDVTLDVSGGGTSPQPGDPTRTPVAPTYTVGLTSDSSGGSWTGHESVTFTNASPDPLNEVYLRLWDNAHGSCPSTPITVTNVTGGTPSPLTVNCTALKITLPAPLAQGQSGTVAFDLGITVPSGADRFGHDGAYNFLGNALPVLAIRDAAGWHLDPYTNNGESFYSVAADFAVTLDHPSGLLVPATGTSVDTPGTAGRTVTKATASKVRDFAWGAGPFTRISGTSAAGVKVNVYSVAGISAADSQSMLSTATSAVDAHAQRFGAYPYGELDAVLDNNFWFGGMEYPGFVLDLVSTTALTHEIGHQWWYGIVGDDEYNGPWLDEAFTDYATDLALGKTGNGCWNSVSWASSAERITNSMAYWDANSSRYSTVVYGYGKCALHDLRRTIGDSAMTTLLRNYAQAHWYGVSTTAEFKAAAQAATTVDLSSFWSQHRIDG
;
A
#
# COMPACT_ATOMS: atom_id res chain seq x y z
N MET A 1 -19.11 85.50 17.53
CA MET A 1 -18.31 84.51 16.78
C MET A 1 -17.69 83.53 17.78
N ARG A 2 -17.82 82.23 17.49
CA ARG A 2 -17.19 81.04 18.12
C ARG A 2 -17.20 80.97 19.66
N ARG A 3 -18.18 80.24 20.19
CA ARG A 3 -18.31 79.86 21.60
C ARG A 3 -17.24 78.82 21.98
N LEU A 4 -16.42 79.16 22.96
CA LEU A 4 -15.67 78.26 23.84
C LEU A 4 -16.51 78.01 25.10
N LEU A 5 -16.46 76.79 25.64
CA LEU A 5 -16.03 76.42 27.00
C LEU A 5 -16.52 75.00 27.39
N PRO A 6 -15.84 74.34 28.36
CA PRO A 6 -15.56 72.91 28.42
C PRO A 6 -16.47 72.17 29.40
N ALA A 7 -16.41 70.83 29.41
CA ALA A 7 -16.96 70.06 30.52
C ALA A 7 -16.14 68.81 30.83
N LEU A 8 -15.89 68.66 32.12
CA LEU A 8 -15.15 67.61 32.80
C LEU A 8 -15.76 66.22 32.56
N THR A 9 -14.89 65.22 32.51
CA THR A 9 -15.20 63.80 32.50
C THR A 9 -15.60 63.32 33.90
N GLY A 10 -16.87 62.95 34.07
CA GLY A 10 -17.41 62.26 35.24
C GLY A 10 -17.48 60.75 35.00
N ALA A 11 -17.00 59.98 35.96
CA ALA A 11 -17.09 58.52 35.99
C ALA A 11 -18.51 58.04 36.36
N ALA A 12 -18.97 56.95 35.75
CA ALA A 12 -20.08 56.14 36.25
C ALA A 12 -19.85 54.66 35.92
N LEU A 13 -19.90 53.83 36.96
CA LEU A 13 -19.98 52.38 36.92
C LEU A 13 -21.17 51.90 36.08
N PHE A 14 -20.96 50.88 35.25
CA PHE A 14 -22.04 50.01 34.77
C PHE A 14 -21.69 48.53 34.99
N ALA A 15 -22.71 47.82 35.46
CA ALA A 15 -22.69 46.46 35.97
C ALA A 15 -22.31 45.42 34.90
N ALA A 16 -21.56 44.39 35.34
CA ALA A 16 -21.30 43.19 34.57
C ALA A 16 -22.56 42.33 34.51
N THR A 17 -23.21 42.28 33.34
CA THR A 17 -24.19 41.24 33.02
C THR A 17 -23.43 40.01 32.52
N GLY A 18 -23.56 38.89 33.25
CA GLY A 18 -23.03 37.60 32.84
C GLY A 18 -23.64 37.14 31.54
N LEU A 19 -22.83 37.07 30.49
CA LEU A 19 -23.13 36.32 29.27
C LEU A 19 -22.75 34.87 29.55
N ALA A 20 -23.75 34.01 29.65
CA ALA A 20 -23.55 32.57 29.62
C ALA A 20 -22.78 32.19 28.36
N ALA A 21 -21.67 31.46 28.53
CA ALA A 21 -20.93 30.89 27.42
C ALA A 21 -21.87 29.97 26.64
N LEU A 22 -22.15 30.32 25.38
CA LEU A 22 -22.74 29.40 24.43
C LEU A 22 -21.73 28.27 24.22
N ALA A 23 -22.09 27.07 24.68
CA ALA A 23 -21.36 25.86 24.32
C ALA A 23 -21.31 25.77 22.80
N THR A 24 -20.11 25.79 22.25
CA THR A 24 -19.87 25.43 20.85
C THR A 24 -20.35 24.00 20.65
N PRO A 25 -21.14 23.69 19.61
CA PRO A 25 -21.50 22.30 19.34
C PRO A 25 -20.19 21.53 19.11
N ASN A 26 -20.05 20.39 19.80
CA ASN A 26 -19.05 19.39 19.44
C ASN A 26 -19.19 19.12 17.94
N VAL A 27 -18.20 19.53 17.16
CA VAL A 27 -18.05 19.01 15.81
C VAL A 27 -17.71 17.54 16.01
N ALA A 28 -18.67 16.66 15.78
CA ALA A 28 -18.41 15.23 15.73
C ALA A 28 -17.26 15.02 14.75
N SER A 29 -16.20 14.34 15.17
CA SER A 29 -15.16 13.88 14.26
C SER A 29 -15.85 13.16 13.10
N ALA A 30 -15.45 13.46 11.86
CA ALA A 30 -15.79 12.57 10.76
C ALA A 30 -15.39 11.16 11.21
N ALA A 31 -16.31 10.19 11.15
CA ALA A 31 -15.94 8.82 11.40
C ALA A 31 -14.78 8.45 10.46
N ASP A 32 -13.86 7.63 10.93
CA ASP A 32 -12.67 7.27 10.16
C ASP A 32 -12.98 6.09 9.25
N CYS A 33 -12.57 6.17 7.97
CA CYS A 33 -12.78 5.04 7.07
C CYS A 33 -11.91 3.86 7.50
N THR A 34 -12.54 2.72 7.74
CA THR A 34 -11.85 1.42 7.72
C THR A 34 -12.07 0.81 6.35
N PRO A 35 -11.04 0.73 5.46
CA PRO A 35 -11.22 0.10 4.15
C PRO A 35 -11.69 -1.34 4.31
N ALA A 36 -12.71 -1.78 3.58
CA ALA A 36 -13.30 -3.12 3.75
C ALA A 36 -14.04 -3.56 2.50
N GLN A 37 -14.05 -4.86 2.22
CA GLN A 37 -15.02 -5.49 1.31
C GLN A 37 -16.22 -5.92 2.16
N VAL A 38 -17.38 -5.28 2.00
CA VAL A 38 -18.54 -5.43 2.90
C VAL A 38 -19.64 -6.40 2.45
N VAL A 39 -19.52 -6.98 1.25
CA VAL A 39 -20.36 -8.06 0.73
C VAL A 39 -19.83 -9.40 1.22
N ALA A 40 -20.64 -10.12 2.00
CA ALA A 40 -20.35 -11.49 2.38
C ALA A 40 -20.76 -12.46 1.25
N ASN A 41 -19.99 -13.55 1.09
CA ASN A 41 -20.28 -14.62 0.13
C ASN A 41 -20.54 -14.09 -1.30
N GLY A 42 -19.68 -13.18 -1.77
CA GLY A 42 -19.83 -12.51 -3.08
C GLY A 42 -19.70 -13.43 -4.29
N GLY A 43 -18.90 -14.49 -4.19
CA GLY A 43 -18.79 -15.55 -5.21
C GLY A 43 -19.72 -16.74 -4.96
N PHE A 44 -20.71 -16.62 -4.07
CA PHE A 44 -21.80 -17.59 -3.86
C PHE A 44 -21.42 -19.04 -3.47
N GLU A 45 -20.15 -19.37 -3.27
CA GLU A 45 -19.66 -20.72 -2.91
C GLU A 45 -20.22 -21.28 -1.58
N SER A 46 -20.78 -20.42 -0.73
CA SER A 46 -21.49 -20.82 0.50
C SER A 46 -23.01 -20.86 0.32
N GLY A 47 -23.50 -21.05 -0.91
CA GLY A 47 -24.92 -21.10 -1.26
C GLY A 47 -25.65 -19.79 -0.90
N GLY A 48 -26.91 -19.90 -0.47
CA GLY A 48 -27.71 -18.74 -0.04
C GLY A 48 -27.29 -18.10 1.29
N SER A 49 -26.18 -18.50 1.90
CA SER A 49 -25.74 -17.88 3.15
C SER A 49 -25.41 -16.39 2.95
N SER A 50 -25.93 -15.53 3.84
CA SER A 50 -25.83 -14.06 3.78
C SER A 50 -26.60 -13.37 2.65
N TRP A 51 -27.27 -14.12 1.77
CA TRP A 51 -28.11 -13.61 0.69
C TRP A 51 -29.57 -14.01 0.87
N SER A 52 -30.49 -13.09 0.58
CA SER A 52 -31.90 -13.40 0.33
C SER A 52 -32.09 -13.57 -1.16
N ALA A 53 -32.44 -14.78 -1.60
CA ALA A 53 -32.63 -15.13 -2.99
C ALA A 53 -33.84 -16.08 -3.16
N PRO A 54 -34.49 -16.09 -4.35
CA PRO A 54 -35.45 -17.13 -4.72
C PRO A 54 -34.83 -18.53 -4.65
N SER A 55 -35.67 -19.54 -4.44
CA SER A 55 -35.19 -20.92 -4.35
C SER A 55 -34.55 -21.36 -5.66
N GLY A 56 -33.28 -21.77 -5.60
CA GLY A 56 -32.52 -22.21 -6.78
C GLY A 56 -31.83 -21.09 -7.55
N ALA A 57 -32.02 -19.82 -7.18
CA ALA A 57 -31.35 -18.70 -7.82
C ALA A 57 -29.84 -18.69 -7.54
N ILE A 58 -29.38 -19.15 -6.36
CA ILE A 58 -27.96 -19.41 -6.12
C ILE A 58 -27.73 -20.90 -6.36
N THR A 59 -26.92 -21.23 -7.35
CA THR A 59 -26.81 -22.60 -7.90
C THR A 59 -25.42 -22.91 -8.43
N ALA A 60 -25.17 -24.19 -8.66
CA ALA A 60 -24.00 -24.74 -9.37
C ALA A 60 -24.48 -25.57 -10.58
N ASP A 61 -25.61 -25.18 -11.17
CA ASP A 61 -26.20 -25.85 -12.33
C ASP A 61 -25.26 -25.73 -13.55
N THR A 62 -25.35 -26.68 -14.48
CA THR A 62 -24.52 -26.70 -15.68
C THR A 62 -25.11 -25.92 -16.86
N GLY A 63 -26.33 -25.39 -16.71
CA GLY A 63 -27.02 -24.59 -17.72
C GLY A 63 -26.40 -23.21 -17.95
N GLN A 64 -25.64 -22.70 -16.99
CA GLN A 64 -24.77 -21.53 -17.12
C GLN A 64 -23.41 -21.87 -16.49
N SER A 65 -22.42 -20.98 -16.60
CA SER A 65 -21.10 -21.18 -15.98
C SER A 65 -20.83 -20.12 -14.93
N ALA A 66 -20.23 -20.50 -13.80
CA ALA A 66 -19.65 -19.55 -12.86
C ALA A 66 -18.50 -18.78 -13.53
N HIS A 67 -18.26 -17.54 -13.12
CA HIS A 67 -17.07 -16.77 -13.52
C HIS A 67 -15.84 -17.29 -12.76
N SER A 68 -15.97 -17.50 -11.46
CA SER A 68 -14.97 -18.15 -10.62
C SER A 68 -15.62 -19.22 -9.74
N GLY A 69 -14.83 -20.17 -9.22
CA GLY A 69 -15.37 -21.23 -8.37
C GLY A 69 -16.35 -22.16 -9.09
N SER A 70 -17.47 -22.47 -8.43
CA SER A 70 -18.45 -23.47 -8.87
C SER A 70 -19.90 -23.00 -8.76
N SER A 71 -20.18 -21.96 -7.98
CA SER A 71 -21.51 -21.43 -7.72
C SER A 71 -21.66 -20.02 -8.27
N TYR A 72 -22.88 -19.64 -8.63
CA TYR A 72 -23.20 -18.31 -9.13
C TYR A 72 -24.67 -18.00 -8.82
N ALA A 73 -25.07 -16.74 -8.99
CA ALA A 73 -26.48 -16.34 -8.93
C ALA A 73 -27.07 -16.24 -10.33
N TRP A 74 -28.20 -16.91 -10.56
CA TRP A 74 -28.97 -16.91 -11.79
C TRP A 74 -30.36 -16.35 -11.51
N LEU A 75 -30.64 -15.19 -12.09
CA LEU A 75 -31.95 -14.54 -12.03
C LEU A 75 -32.65 -14.66 -13.38
N ASP A 76 -33.94 -14.94 -13.34
CA ASP A 76 -34.82 -15.17 -14.48
C ASP A 76 -34.36 -16.34 -15.39
N GLY A 77 -34.57 -16.25 -16.70
CA GLY A 77 -34.31 -17.33 -17.67
C GLY A 77 -35.51 -18.22 -17.98
N TYR A 78 -36.74 -17.77 -17.71
CA TYR A 78 -37.94 -18.59 -17.78
C TYR A 78 -38.66 -18.52 -19.13
N GLY A 79 -38.56 -17.38 -19.84
CA GLY A 79 -39.35 -17.12 -21.04
C GLY A 79 -40.85 -16.98 -20.72
N SER A 80 -41.15 -16.36 -19.58
CA SER A 80 -42.48 -16.00 -19.13
C SER A 80 -42.36 -14.96 -18.02
N SER A 81 -43.43 -14.21 -17.73
CA SER A 81 -43.33 -13.09 -16.78
C SER A 81 -42.84 -13.57 -15.42
N HIS A 82 -41.64 -13.13 -15.08
CA HIS A 82 -40.95 -13.52 -13.85
C HIS A 82 -40.25 -12.33 -13.23
N THR A 83 -39.97 -12.42 -11.94
CA THR A 83 -39.21 -11.41 -11.22
C THR A 83 -38.45 -12.08 -10.11
N ASP A 84 -37.14 -12.19 -10.30
CA ASP A 84 -36.23 -12.63 -9.27
C ASP A 84 -35.54 -11.46 -8.57
N THR A 85 -35.31 -11.58 -7.27
CA THR A 85 -34.55 -10.58 -6.51
C THR A 85 -33.55 -11.23 -5.58
N LEU A 86 -32.28 -10.99 -5.87
CA LEU A 86 -31.15 -11.32 -5.01
C LEU A 86 -30.79 -10.08 -4.18
N SER A 87 -30.66 -10.23 -2.86
CA SER A 87 -30.30 -9.08 -2.00
C SER A 87 -29.50 -9.45 -0.76
N GLN A 88 -28.70 -8.50 -0.29
CA GLN A 88 -27.94 -8.58 0.95
C GLN A 88 -27.96 -7.23 1.65
N SER A 89 -28.06 -7.24 2.98
CA SER A 89 -27.86 -6.03 3.78
C SER A 89 -26.38 -5.81 3.98
N VAL A 90 -25.87 -4.67 3.52
CA VAL A 90 -24.47 -4.27 3.68
C VAL A 90 -24.40 -3.02 4.55
N THR A 91 -23.35 -2.91 5.36
CA THR A 91 -23.07 -1.69 6.12
C THR A 91 -21.79 -1.09 5.59
N LEU A 92 -21.88 0.06 4.96
CA LEU A 92 -20.72 0.80 4.51
C LEU A 92 -20.19 1.61 5.69
N PRO A 93 -18.92 1.41 6.11
CA PRO A 93 -18.28 2.22 7.13
C PRO A 93 -18.45 3.71 6.85
N ALA A 94 -18.72 4.47 7.92
CA ALA A 94 -18.71 5.92 7.85
C ALA A 94 -17.26 6.40 7.69
N GLY A 95 -17.07 7.56 7.06
CA GLY A 95 -15.74 8.11 6.84
C GLY A 95 -15.08 7.76 5.52
N CYS A 96 -15.61 6.77 4.81
CA CYS A 96 -15.04 6.35 3.54
C CYS A 96 -15.27 7.37 2.42
N GLY A 97 -14.17 7.79 1.79
CA GLY A 97 -14.13 8.75 0.69
C GLY A 97 -14.38 8.09 -0.66
N THR A 98 -14.19 6.78 -0.75
CA THR A 98 -14.47 5.96 -1.94
C THR A 98 -15.22 4.69 -1.54
N ALA A 99 -16.24 4.33 -2.31
CA ALA A 99 -16.88 3.03 -2.24
C ALA A 99 -17.23 2.57 -3.65
N THR A 100 -16.80 1.36 -4.02
CA THR A 100 -16.98 0.79 -5.36
C THR A 100 -17.69 -0.55 -5.26
N LEU A 101 -18.85 -0.66 -5.90
CA LEU A 101 -19.53 -1.93 -6.11
C LEU A 101 -19.00 -2.57 -7.39
N GLY A 102 -18.38 -3.74 -7.28
CA GLY A 102 -17.95 -4.59 -8.40
C GLY A 102 -18.81 -5.85 -8.51
N PHE A 103 -19.07 -6.32 -9.73
CA PHE A 103 -19.68 -7.63 -9.98
C PHE A 103 -19.46 -8.06 -11.42
N TRP A 104 -19.40 -9.36 -11.66
CA TRP A 104 -19.38 -9.93 -13.00
C TRP A 104 -20.80 -10.25 -13.43
N LEU A 105 -21.18 -9.78 -14.61
CA LEU A 105 -22.49 -10.02 -15.20
C LEU A 105 -22.37 -10.71 -16.55
N HIS A 106 -22.99 -11.86 -16.70
CA HIS A 106 -23.27 -12.50 -17.98
C HIS A 106 -24.78 -12.39 -18.28
N VAL A 107 -25.11 -11.92 -19.48
CA VAL A 107 -26.50 -11.82 -19.95
C VAL A 107 -26.65 -12.74 -21.15
N ASP A 108 -27.56 -13.70 -21.05
CA ASP A 108 -27.88 -14.66 -22.09
C ASP A 108 -29.36 -14.53 -22.46
N THR A 109 -29.66 -14.29 -23.73
CA THR A 109 -31.03 -13.99 -24.16
C THR A 109 -31.41 -14.70 -25.45
N ALA A 110 -32.65 -15.13 -25.53
CA ALA A 110 -33.27 -15.60 -26.78
C ALA A 110 -33.90 -14.45 -27.58
N GLU A 111 -34.03 -13.25 -27.00
CA GLU A 111 -34.51 -12.06 -27.70
C GLU A 111 -33.56 -11.67 -28.85
N THR A 112 -34.12 -11.37 -30.01
CA THR A 112 -33.33 -11.06 -31.23
C THR A 112 -33.31 -9.57 -31.59
N THR A 113 -34.02 -8.76 -30.81
CA THR A 113 -34.06 -7.32 -31.00
C THR A 113 -32.73 -6.66 -30.64
N GLY A 114 -32.31 -5.67 -31.42
CA GLY A 114 -31.15 -4.82 -31.11
C GLY A 114 -31.53 -3.49 -30.47
N SER A 115 -32.81 -3.22 -30.25
CA SER A 115 -33.30 -1.88 -29.87
C SER A 115 -34.26 -1.84 -28.69
N THR A 116 -34.90 -2.96 -28.35
CA THR A 116 -35.94 -2.98 -27.31
C THR A 116 -35.43 -3.74 -26.09
N ALA A 117 -35.42 -3.06 -24.94
CA ALA A 117 -35.10 -3.65 -23.64
C ALA A 117 -36.39 -4.24 -23.02
N TYR A 118 -36.67 -5.50 -23.36
CA TYR A 118 -37.83 -6.24 -22.85
C TYR A 118 -37.61 -6.63 -21.40
N ASP A 119 -36.55 -7.39 -21.14
CA ASP A 119 -36.19 -7.89 -19.83
C ASP A 119 -35.08 -7.04 -19.21
N LYS A 120 -35.12 -6.83 -17.89
CA LYS A 120 -34.22 -5.88 -17.23
C LYS A 120 -33.69 -6.41 -15.91
N LEU A 121 -32.38 -6.26 -15.72
CA LEU A 121 -31.73 -6.35 -14.42
C LEU A 121 -31.53 -4.95 -13.86
N THR A 122 -32.11 -4.68 -12.69
CA THR A 122 -31.90 -3.43 -11.97
C THR A 122 -31.00 -3.66 -10.76
N VAL A 123 -29.91 -2.90 -10.68
CA VAL A 123 -28.98 -2.89 -9.54
C VAL A 123 -29.31 -1.72 -8.64
N LYS A 124 -29.62 -1.98 -7.37
CA LYS A 124 -29.99 -0.97 -6.39
C LYS A 124 -29.14 -1.06 -5.13
N LEU A 125 -28.92 0.09 -4.52
CA LEU A 125 -28.41 0.21 -3.16
C LEU A 125 -29.37 1.11 -2.37
N GLY A 126 -30.07 0.51 -1.39
CA GLY A 126 -31.22 1.14 -0.75
C GLY A 126 -32.34 1.43 -1.77
N SER A 127 -32.84 2.66 -1.80
CA SER A 127 -33.86 3.10 -2.76
C SER A 127 -33.30 3.55 -4.11
N THR A 128 -31.97 3.66 -4.25
CA THR A 128 -31.33 4.25 -5.41
C THR A 128 -30.98 3.19 -6.44
N THR A 129 -31.42 3.40 -7.68
CA THR A 129 -30.97 2.61 -8.83
C THR A 129 -29.59 3.06 -9.25
N LEU A 130 -28.61 2.17 -9.18
CA LEU A 130 -27.22 2.42 -9.59
C LEU A 130 -27.02 2.15 -11.08
N ALA A 131 -27.63 1.07 -11.58
CA ALA A 131 -27.56 0.69 -12.98
C ALA A 131 -28.79 -0.13 -13.41
N THR A 132 -29.02 -0.18 -14.71
CA THR A 132 -29.98 -1.09 -15.35
C THR A 132 -29.33 -1.71 -16.57
N TYR A 133 -29.39 -3.04 -16.65
CA TYR A 133 -28.99 -3.83 -17.80
C TYR A 133 -30.22 -4.51 -18.40
N SER A 134 -30.14 -4.97 -19.64
CA SER A 134 -31.23 -5.68 -20.30
C SER A 134 -30.75 -6.78 -21.23
N ASN A 135 -31.70 -7.45 -21.90
CA ASN A 135 -31.43 -8.34 -23.03
C ASN A 135 -30.53 -7.70 -24.13
N LEU A 136 -30.44 -6.35 -24.19
CA LEU A 136 -29.56 -5.65 -25.13
C LEU A 136 -28.08 -5.65 -24.72
N ASP A 137 -27.78 -6.01 -23.47
CA ASP A 137 -26.41 -6.12 -22.95
C ASP A 137 -25.79 -7.52 -23.18
N ALA A 138 -26.52 -8.43 -23.83
CA ALA A 138 -26.08 -9.79 -24.09
C ALA A 138 -24.75 -9.84 -24.85
N LYS A 139 -23.79 -10.58 -24.30
CA LYS A 139 -22.45 -10.80 -24.85
C LYS A 139 -21.93 -12.17 -24.44
N ALA A 140 -21.00 -12.70 -25.22
CA ALA A 140 -20.30 -13.93 -24.86
C ALA A 140 -19.50 -13.74 -23.56
N GLY A 141 -19.75 -14.58 -22.56
CA GLY A 141 -19.07 -14.57 -21.27
C GLY A 141 -19.46 -13.41 -20.36
N TYR A 142 -18.75 -13.31 -19.23
CA TYR A 142 -18.99 -12.28 -18.22
C TYR A 142 -18.33 -10.95 -18.59
N VAL A 143 -18.96 -9.87 -18.13
CA VAL A 143 -18.40 -8.52 -18.16
C VAL A 143 -18.34 -7.98 -16.74
N HIS A 144 -17.15 -7.56 -16.30
CA HIS A 144 -16.99 -6.89 -15.02
C HIS A 144 -17.64 -5.50 -15.05
N ARG A 145 -18.48 -5.22 -14.06
CA ARG A 145 -19.18 -3.95 -13.87
C ARG A 145 -18.73 -3.32 -12.57
N THR A 146 -18.39 -2.04 -12.64
CA THR A 146 -18.00 -1.23 -11.48
C THR A 146 -18.90 -0.01 -11.38
N LEU A 147 -19.40 0.28 -10.18
CA LEU A 147 -20.30 1.39 -9.90
C LEU A 147 -19.80 2.15 -8.66
N ASP A 148 -19.66 3.46 -8.77
CA ASP A 148 -19.34 4.33 -7.63
C ASP A 148 -20.56 4.46 -6.71
N VAL A 149 -20.37 4.07 -5.45
CA VAL A 149 -21.38 4.11 -4.39
C VAL A 149 -20.88 4.89 -3.18
N SER A 150 -19.89 5.76 -3.36
CA SER A 150 -19.30 6.57 -2.28
C SER A 150 -20.33 7.41 -1.51
N ALA A 151 -21.42 7.81 -2.17
CA ALA A 151 -22.54 8.53 -1.54
C ALA A 151 -23.27 7.75 -0.43
N PHE A 152 -23.04 6.44 -0.33
CA PHE A 152 -23.66 5.57 0.68
C PHE A 152 -22.75 5.30 1.88
N ALA A 153 -21.57 5.92 1.95
CA ALA A 153 -20.66 5.82 3.09
C ALA A 153 -21.40 6.13 4.41
N GLY A 154 -21.17 5.29 5.43
CA GLY A 154 -21.82 5.40 6.75
C GLY A 154 -23.25 4.90 6.84
N GLN A 155 -23.78 4.27 5.78
CA GLN A 155 -25.16 3.78 5.76
C GLN A 155 -25.21 2.24 5.78
N SER A 156 -26.16 1.70 6.52
CA SER A 156 -26.61 0.32 6.37
C SER A 156 -27.75 0.29 5.34
N VAL A 157 -27.50 -0.35 4.20
CA VAL A 157 -28.39 -0.33 3.04
C VAL A 157 -28.47 -1.72 2.41
N THR A 158 -29.59 -2.01 1.77
CA THR A 158 -29.76 -3.26 1.03
C THR A 158 -29.18 -3.11 -0.37
N LEU A 159 -28.17 -3.92 -0.69
CA LEU A 159 -27.75 -4.17 -2.06
C LEU A 159 -28.74 -5.17 -2.68
N ALA A 160 -29.32 -4.82 -3.83
CA ALA A 160 -30.29 -5.67 -4.51
C ALA A 160 -30.07 -5.71 -6.02
N PHE A 161 -30.17 -6.91 -6.57
CA PHE A 161 -30.23 -7.21 -7.99
C PHE A 161 -31.62 -7.77 -8.29
N THR A 162 -32.42 -7.05 -9.07
CA THR A 162 -33.78 -7.48 -9.43
C THR A 162 -33.87 -7.67 -10.93
N GLY A 163 -34.02 -8.93 -11.35
CA GLY A 163 -34.37 -9.30 -12.70
C GLY A 163 -35.88 -9.22 -12.91
N VAL A 164 -36.31 -8.78 -14.09
CA VAL A 164 -37.71 -8.80 -14.52
C VAL A 164 -37.74 -9.27 -15.95
N GLU A 165 -38.36 -10.42 -16.17
CA GLU A 165 -38.73 -10.93 -17.48
C GLU A 165 -40.16 -10.54 -17.86
N ASP A 166 -40.37 -10.25 -19.14
CA ASP A 166 -41.70 -10.11 -19.71
C ASP A 166 -42.32 -11.49 -20.04
N ALA A 167 -43.49 -11.51 -20.68
CA ALA A 167 -44.22 -12.75 -20.98
C ALA A 167 -43.65 -13.55 -22.18
N SER A 168 -42.53 -13.13 -22.77
CA SER A 168 -42.01 -13.57 -24.06
C SER A 168 -40.72 -14.40 -23.94
N LEU A 169 -39.66 -14.09 -24.70
CA LEU A 169 -38.47 -14.93 -24.78
C LEU A 169 -37.61 -14.73 -23.53
N GLN A 170 -36.81 -15.74 -23.18
CA GLN A 170 -36.02 -15.70 -21.95
C GLN A 170 -34.84 -14.72 -22.04
N THR A 171 -34.49 -14.15 -20.91
CA THR A 171 -33.23 -13.48 -20.65
C THR A 171 -32.73 -13.85 -19.26
N SER A 172 -31.63 -14.60 -19.22
CA SER A 172 -30.92 -14.97 -17.99
C SER A 172 -29.94 -13.87 -17.59
N PHE A 173 -30.01 -13.45 -16.33
CA PHE A 173 -29.04 -12.54 -15.71
C PHE A 173 -28.20 -13.33 -14.70
N VAL A 174 -26.95 -13.62 -15.09
CA VAL A 174 -26.03 -14.44 -14.30
C VAL A 174 -24.98 -13.55 -13.64
N LEU A 175 -24.93 -13.57 -12.32
CA LEU A 175 -24.09 -12.73 -11.48
C LEU A 175 -23.08 -13.59 -10.73
N ASP A 176 -21.85 -13.09 -10.64
CA ASP A 176 -20.79 -13.72 -9.87
C ASP A 176 -19.77 -12.70 -9.32
N ASP A 177 -19.00 -13.12 -8.32
CA ASP A 177 -17.91 -12.37 -7.70
C ASP A 177 -18.29 -10.92 -7.32
N VAL A 178 -19.39 -10.77 -6.57
CA VAL A 178 -19.89 -9.46 -6.12
C VAL A 178 -19.00 -8.92 -4.98
N THR A 179 -18.49 -7.71 -5.17
CA THR A 179 -17.65 -6.99 -4.20
C THR A 179 -18.24 -5.62 -3.91
N LEU A 180 -18.12 -5.15 -2.67
CA LEU A 180 -18.32 -3.73 -2.37
C LEU A 180 -17.16 -3.26 -1.52
N ASP A 181 -16.16 -2.71 -2.18
CA ASP A 181 -14.93 -2.22 -1.57
C ASP A 181 -15.11 -0.78 -1.14
N VAL A 182 -15.00 -0.51 0.15
CA VAL A 182 -14.90 0.83 0.70
C VAL A 182 -13.44 1.14 1.02
N SER A 183 -13.02 2.38 0.78
CA SER A 183 -11.67 2.88 1.06
C SER A 183 -11.67 4.41 1.01
N GLY A 184 -10.50 5.03 1.16
CA GLY A 184 -10.38 6.49 1.11
C GLY A 184 -11.10 7.16 2.27
N GLY A 185 -10.79 8.40 2.61
CA GLY A 185 -11.15 8.95 3.93
C GLY A 185 -9.88 9.10 4.73
N GLY A 186 -9.78 10.22 5.44
CA GLY A 186 -8.65 10.46 6.32
C GLY A 186 -8.54 9.24 7.22
N THR A 187 -7.47 8.48 7.06
CA THR A 187 -7.08 7.50 8.05
C THR A 187 -6.98 8.29 9.35
N SER A 188 -7.92 8.12 10.28
CA SER A 188 -7.45 8.16 11.64
C SER A 188 -6.65 6.90 11.79
N PRO A 189 -5.35 7.01 12.04
CA PRO A 189 -4.60 5.85 12.46
C PRO A 189 -5.28 5.32 13.72
N GLN A 190 -5.51 4.00 13.79
CA GLN A 190 -5.50 3.29 15.09
C GLN A 190 -4.39 3.94 15.92
N PRO A 191 -4.69 4.49 17.12
CA PRO A 191 -4.12 5.73 17.65
C PRO A 191 -2.65 5.82 17.31
N GLY A 192 -2.37 6.40 16.13
CA GLY A 192 -1.00 6.55 15.67
C GLY A 192 -0.31 7.35 16.75
N ASP A 193 0.95 7.04 17.05
CA ASP A 193 1.70 7.81 18.03
C ASP A 193 1.42 9.30 17.78
N PRO A 194 0.70 10.00 18.69
CA PRO A 194 0.23 11.35 18.45
C PRO A 194 1.40 12.34 18.38
N THR A 195 2.61 11.88 18.70
CA THR A 195 3.84 12.62 18.59
C THR A 195 4.55 12.40 17.24
N ARG A 196 4.17 11.37 16.46
CA ARG A 196 4.79 11.02 15.18
C ARG A 196 4.64 12.16 14.18
N THR A 197 5.77 12.68 13.69
CA THR A 197 5.82 13.82 12.79
C THR A 197 7.18 13.88 12.08
N PRO A 198 7.31 14.49 10.88
CA PRO A 198 6.26 14.99 9.99
C PRO A 198 5.33 13.90 9.45
N VAL A 199 4.10 14.28 9.05
CA VAL A 199 3.14 13.36 8.43
C VAL A 199 2.67 13.88 7.07
N ALA A 200 2.03 12.98 6.31
CA ALA A 200 1.50 13.21 4.96
C ALA A 200 2.51 13.92 4.04
N PRO A 201 3.76 13.44 3.95
CA PRO A 201 4.72 14.06 3.06
C PRO A 201 4.32 13.87 1.59
N THR A 202 4.51 14.92 0.80
CA THR A 202 4.32 14.90 -0.65
C THR A 202 5.57 15.43 -1.32
N TYR A 203 6.19 14.59 -2.16
CA TYR A 203 7.43 14.87 -2.87
C TYR A 203 7.14 15.23 -4.32
N THR A 204 7.71 16.33 -4.80
CA THR A 204 7.74 16.69 -6.22
C THR A 204 9.19 16.73 -6.66
N VAL A 205 9.53 15.92 -7.65
CA VAL A 205 10.91 15.69 -8.08
C VAL A 205 11.00 15.87 -9.59
N GLY A 206 11.99 16.64 -10.03
CA GLY A 206 12.32 16.79 -11.44
C GLY A 206 13.81 16.63 -11.64
N LEU A 207 14.23 15.54 -12.29
CA LEU A 207 15.63 15.21 -12.53
C LEU A 207 15.90 14.99 -14.01
N THR A 208 17.11 15.37 -14.44
CA THR A 208 17.63 15.11 -15.77
C THR A 208 18.90 14.29 -15.65
N SER A 209 18.99 13.18 -16.39
CA SER A 209 20.18 12.34 -16.42
C SER A 209 21.21 12.78 -17.46
N ASP A 210 22.45 12.40 -17.22
CA ASP A 210 23.51 12.34 -18.22
C ASP A 210 23.20 11.30 -19.32
N SER A 211 24.15 11.08 -20.25
CA SER A 211 23.97 10.13 -21.35
C SER A 211 23.92 8.66 -20.94
N SER A 212 24.43 8.33 -19.74
CA SER A 212 24.51 6.95 -19.25
C SER A 212 23.36 6.57 -18.31
N GLY A 213 22.69 7.56 -17.71
CA GLY A 213 21.75 7.32 -16.62
C GLY A 213 22.44 7.18 -15.25
N GLY A 214 23.76 7.37 -15.18
CA GLY A 214 24.56 7.23 -13.96
C GLY A 214 24.77 8.54 -13.19
N SER A 215 24.32 9.68 -13.73
CA SER A 215 24.32 10.95 -13.00
C SER A 215 23.05 11.73 -13.24
N TRP A 216 22.42 12.20 -12.18
CA TRP A 216 21.15 12.93 -12.20
C TRP A 216 21.29 14.25 -11.48
N THR A 217 20.70 15.29 -12.07
CA THR A 217 20.64 16.62 -11.44
C THR A 217 19.27 17.22 -11.64
N GLY A 218 18.84 18.02 -10.67
CA GLY A 218 17.58 18.74 -10.78
C GLY A 218 17.13 19.25 -9.42
N HIS A 219 15.84 19.14 -9.15
CA HIS A 219 15.22 19.77 -7.99
C HIS A 219 14.21 18.84 -7.34
N GLU A 220 14.18 18.87 -6.02
CA GLU A 220 13.19 18.17 -5.19
C GLU A 220 12.55 19.13 -4.20
N SER A 221 11.26 18.97 -3.98
CA SER A 221 10.53 19.63 -2.90
C SER A 221 9.68 18.64 -2.14
N VAL A 222 9.63 18.82 -0.82
CA VAL A 222 8.76 18.04 0.07
C VAL A 222 7.87 19.00 0.87
N THR A 223 6.56 18.76 0.81
CA THR A 223 5.59 19.41 1.70
C THR A 223 5.15 18.41 2.75
N PHE A 224 4.98 18.85 3.99
CA PHE A 224 4.67 17.98 5.13
C PHE A 224 3.88 18.74 6.19
N THR A 225 3.26 18.00 7.13
CA THR A 225 2.47 18.57 8.22
C THR A 225 3.02 18.16 9.58
N ASN A 226 3.05 19.09 10.53
CA ASN A 226 3.30 18.76 11.93
C ASN A 226 2.03 18.13 12.55
N ALA A 227 2.05 16.84 12.87
CA ALA A 227 0.95 16.20 13.60
C ALA A 227 1.14 16.24 15.12
N SER A 228 2.38 16.47 15.57
CA SER A 228 2.74 16.49 16.99
C SER A 228 2.12 17.71 17.70
N PRO A 229 1.70 17.57 18.96
CA PRO A 229 1.32 18.72 19.79
C PRO A 229 2.50 19.66 20.06
N ASP A 230 3.74 19.16 19.99
CA ASP A 230 4.94 19.98 20.13
C ASP A 230 5.20 20.81 18.87
N PRO A 231 5.60 22.09 18.99
CA PRO A 231 6.05 22.87 17.84
C PRO A 231 7.24 22.20 17.13
N LEU A 232 7.12 21.99 15.83
CA LEU A 232 8.18 21.43 15.00
C LEU A 232 9.10 22.55 14.52
N ASN A 233 10.33 22.58 15.02
CA ASN A 233 11.32 23.63 14.74
C ASN A 233 12.29 23.26 13.61
N GLU A 234 12.35 21.98 13.27
CA GLU A 234 13.36 21.40 12.40
C GLU A 234 12.83 20.12 11.77
N VAL A 235 13.39 19.76 10.63
CA VAL A 235 13.23 18.45 10.00
C VAL A 235 14.58 17.89 9.63
N TYR A 236 14.64 16.58 9.38
CA TYR A 236 15.82 15.92 8.85
C TYR A 236 15.48 15.30 7.50
N LEU A 237 16.36 15.47 6.52
CA LEU A 237 16.37 14.64 5.32
C LEU A 237 17.30 13.45 5.57
N ARG A 238 16.86 12.25 5.21
CA ARG A 238 17.63 11.02 5.18
C ARG A 238 18.21 10.84 3.78
N LEU A 239 19.54 10.80 3.70
CA LEU A 239 20.32 10.58 2.49
C LEU A 239 21.04 9.24 2.64
N TRP A 240 20.26 8.15 2.76
CA TRP A 240 20.74 6.83 3.17
C TRP A 240 21.95 6.37 2.37
N ASP A 241 21.89 6.48 1.04
CA ASP A 241 22.95 5.97 0.17
C ASP A 241 24.20 6.85 0.07
N ASN A 242 24.27 7.95 0.84
CA ASN A 242 25.57 8.56 1.10
C ASN A 242 26.53 7.63 1.83
N ALA A 243 26.04 6.56 2.43
CA ALA A 243 26.84 5.47 3.00
C ALA A 243 27.75 4.79 1.98
N HIS A 244 27.40 4.78 0.69
CA HIS A 244 28.24 4.23 -0.40
C HIS A 244 29.41 5.13 -0.81
N GLY A 245 29.47 6.35 -0.28
CA GLY A 245 30.54 7.30 -0.51
C GLY A 245 31.42 7.52 0.70
N SER A 246 31.91 8.75 0.81
CA SER A 246 32.53 9.26 2.03
C SER A 246 31.99 10.65 2.31
N CYS A 247 31.98 11.09 3.56
CA CYS A 247 31.52 12.44 3.89
C CYS A 247 32.13 13.57 3.03
N PRO A 248 33.42 13.52 2.63
CA PRO A 248 33.99 14.50 1.70
C PRO A 248 33.54 14.36 0.23
N SER A 249 33.01 13.20 -0.17
CA SER A 249 32.59 12.87 -1.53
C SER A 249 31.36 11.98 -1.48
N THR A 250 30.21 12.60 -1.26
CA THR A 250 28.92 11.92 -1.17
C THR A 250 28.29 11.74 -2.55
N PRO A 251 27.67 10.58 -2.84
CA PRO A 251 26.97 10.36 -4.10
C PRO A 251 25.71 11.21 -4.23
N ILE A 252 25.06 11.56 -3.11
CA ILE A 252 23.89 12.43 -3.08
C ILE A 252 24.29 13.78 -2.48
N THR A 253 23.95 14.84 -3.19
CA THR A 253 24.27 16.22 -2.83
C THR A 253 23.00 17.06 -2.80
N VAL A 254 22.83 17.82 -1.72
CA VAL A 254 21.73 18.75 -1.51
C VAL A 254 22.30 20.15 -1.43
N THR A 255 21.86 21.04 -2.30
CA THR A 255 22.32 22.43 -2.38
C THR A 255 21.14 23.39 -2.54
N ASN A 256 21.39 24.69 -2.37
CA ASN A 256 20.38 25.74 -2.57
C ASN A 256 19.07 25.50 -1.81
N VAL A 257 19.18 25.00 -0.57
CA VAL A 257 18.02 24.70 0.29
C VAL A 257 17.19 25.96 0.53
N THR A 258 15.88 25.82 0.35
CA THR A 258 14.84 26.80 0.67
C THR A 258 13.83 26.19 1.65
N GLY A 259 13.05 27.04 2.34
CA GLY A 259 12.13 26.58 3.39
C GLY A 259 12.79 26.28 4.74
N GLY A 260 14.10 26.48 4.85
CA GLY A 260 14.86 26.32 6.09
C GLY A 260 16.35 26.58 5.89
N THR A 261 17.14 26.41 6.96
CA THR A 261 18.60 26.54 6.93
C THR A 261 19.24 25.19 7.21
N PRO A 262 20.04 24.63 6.28
CA PRO A 262 20.69 23.34 6.47
C PRO A 262 21.88 23.46 7.43
N SER A 263 22.06 22.44 8.27
CA SER A 263 23.28 22.23 9.06
C SER A 263 24.26 21.31 8.31
N PRO A 264 25.50 21.12 8.80
CA PRO A 264 26.36 20.07 8.28
C PRO A 264 25.70 18.69 8.39
N LEU A 265 26.05 17.81 7.46
CA LEU A 265 25.62 16.41 7.47
C LEU A 265 26.09 15.70 8.75
N THR A 266 25.26 14.80 9.25
CA THR A 266 25.47 13.99 10.46
C THR A 266 25.22 12.51 10.16
N VAL A 267 25.47 11.63 11.14
CA VAL A 267 25.29 10.17 11.01
C VAL A 267 26.03 9.62 9.79
N ASN A 268 27.35 9.79 9.76
CA ASN A 268 28.19 9.39 8.62
C ASN A 268 27.68 9.92 7.26
N CYS A 269 27.12 11.12 7.30
CA CYS A 269 26.61 11.86 6.15
C CYS A 269 25.29 11.38 5.53
N THR A 270 24.52 10.57 6.26
CA THR A 270 23.19 10.12 5.85
C THR A 270 22.05 10.96 6.43
N ALA A 271 22.34 11.98 7.26
CA ALA A 271 21.31 12.83 7.87
C ALA A 271 21.62 14.32 7.70
N LEU A 272 20.70 15.06 7.08
CA LEU A 272 20.77 16.53 6.93
C LEU A 272 19.69 17.20 7.76
N LYS A 273 20.09 17.85 8.86
CA LYS A 273 19.20 18.71 9.65
C LYS A 273 18.89 20.00 8.91
N ILE A 274 17.62 20.38 8.87
CA ILE A 274 17.14 21.65 8.33
C ILE A 274 16.32 22.36 9.42
N THR A 275 16.83 23.50 9.88
CA THR A 275 16.13 24.36 10.84
C THR A 275 15.08 25.19 10.10
N LEU A 276 13.83 25.11 10.52
CA LEU A 276 12.73 25.85 9.90
C LEU A 276 12.80 27.34 10.28
N PRO A 277 12.36 28.26 9.39
CA PRO A 277 12.41 29.69 9.66
C PRO A 277 11.48 30.13 10.80
N ALA A 278 10.41 29.37 11.04
CA ALA A 278 9.51 29.51 12.17
C ALA A 278 9.02 28.11 12.61
N PRO A 279 8.74 27.91 13.91
CA PRO A 279 8.16 26.65 14.39
C PRO A 279 6.77 26.41 13.79
N LEU A 280 6.50 25.20 13.32
CA LEU A 280 5.18 24.78 12.88
C LEU A 280 4.38 24.25 14.08
N ALA A 281 3.25 24.87 14.39
CA ALA A 281 2.30 24.34 15.37
C ALA A 281 1.60 23.08 14.85
N GLN A 282 0.91 22.34 15.73
CA GLN A 282 0.12 21.18 15.34
C GLN A 282 -0.87 21.53 14.21
N GLY A 283 -0.91 20.69 13.17
CA GLY A 283 -1.73 20.87 11.97
C GLY A 283 -1.18 21.87 10.96
N GLN A 284 -0.07 22.59 11.25
CA GLN A 284 0.56 23.47 10.27
C GLN A 284 1.49 22.70 9.34
N SER A 285 1.54 23.14 8.09
CA SER A 285 2.38 22.55 7.06
C SER A 285 3.57 23.43 6.72
N GLY A 286 4.66 22.79 6.30
CA GLY A 286 5.84 23.45 5.78
C GLY A 286 6.29 22.79 4.48
N THR A 287 7.14 23.50 3.73
CA THR A 287 7.78 22.99 2.52
C THR A 287 9.26 23.24 2.61
N VAL A 288 10.05 22.22 2.31
CA VAL A 288 11.50 22.32 2.08
C VAL A 288 11.77 21.95 0.63
N ALA A 289 12.66 22.68 -0.01
CA ALA A 289 13.00 22.46 -1.43
C ALA A 289 14.48 22.71 -1.66
N PHE A 290 15.09 21.98 -2.59
CA PHE A 290 16.53 22.02 -2.82
C PHE A 290 16.90 21.53 -4.22
N ASP A 291 18.08 21.95 -4.66
CA ASP A 291 18.73 21.37 -5.83
C ASP A 291 19.40 20.05 -5.42
N LEU A 292 19.13 19.00 -6.20
CA LEU A 292 19.56 17.63 -5.96
C LEU A 292 20.54 17.19 -7.04
N GLY A 293 21.66 16.62 -6.61
CA GLY A 293 22.60 15.92 -7.48
C GLY A 293 22.84 14.50 -6.99
N ILE A 294 22.78 13.52 -7.89
CA ILE A 294 22.98 12.09 -7.61
C ILE A 294 24.03 11.57 -8.58
N THR A 295 25.05 10.90 -8.06
CA THR A 295 26.04 10.14 -8.84
C THR A 295 25.99 8.69 -8.40
N VAL A 296 25.63 7.81 -9.34
CA VAL A 296 25.49 6.37 -9.08
C VAL A 296 26.89 5.75 -8.95
N PRO A 297 27.24 5.11 -7.83
CA PRO A 297 28.54 4.50 -7.64
C PRO A 297 28.66 3.19 -8.44
N SER A 298 29.88 2.74 -8.69
CA SER A 298 30.11 1.45 -9.34
C SER A 298 29.85 0.30 -8.36
N GLY A 299 29.11 -0.71 -8.81
CA GLY A 299 28.77 -1.90 -8.04
C GLY A 299 27.37 -2.40 -8.37
N ALA A 300 27.19 -3.72 -8.46
CA ALA A 300 25.89 -4.36 -8.60
C ALA A 300 25.16 -4.35 -7.24
N ASP A 301 24.70 -3.16 -6.85
CA ASP A 301 24.09 -2.84 -5.55
C ASP A 301 22.69 -2.23 -5.75
N ARG A 302 21.88 -2.14 -4.67
CA ARG A 302 20.57 -1.47 -4.69
C ARG A 302 20.68 0.01 -5.03
N PHE A 303 21.81 0.64 -4.70
CA PHE A 303 22.22 1.95 -5.19
C PHE A 303 23.61 1.84 -5.84
N GLY A 304 23.63 1.55 -7.14
CA GLY A 304 24.87 1.29 -7.86
C GLY A 304 24.65 1.02 -9.35
N HIS A 305 25.74 0.90 -10.10
CA HIS A 305 25.70 0.50 -11.50
C HIS A 305 26.50 -0.77 -11.79
N ASP A 306 25.90 -1.67 -12.57
CA ASP A 306 26.55 -2.80 -13.21
C ASP A 306 26.63 -2.56 -14.73
N GLY A 307 27.84 -2.26 -15.20
CA GLY A 307 28.04 -1.88 -16.60
C GLY A 307 27.19 -0.66 -16.99
N ALA A 308 26.22 -0.86 -17.87
CA ALA A 308 25.31 0.17 -18.39
C ALA A 308 23.95 0.23 -17.67
N TYR A 309 23.77 -0.56 -16.61
CA TYR A 309 22.54 -0.65 -15.83
C TYR A 309 22.73 0.07 -14.51
N ASN A 310 21.94 1.10 -14.26
CA ASN A 310 21.98 1.88 -13.03
C ASN A 310 20.74 1.55 -12.20
N PHE A 311 20.93 1.35 -10.89
CA PHE A 311 19.89 1.09 -9.91
C PHE A 311 19.94 2.18 -8.85
N LEU A 312 18.81 2.83 -8.60
CA LEU A 312 18.69 4.03 -7.78
C LEU A 312 17.65 3.81 -6.67
N GLY A 313 17.90 2.78 -5.84
CA GLY A 313 17.24 2.58 -4.56
C GLY A 313 17.62 3.68 -3.56
N ASN A 314 16.67 4.09 -2.71
CA ASN A 314 16.76 5.15 -1.68
C ASN A 314 17.57 6.43 -2.06
N ALA A 315 17.67 6.73 -3.36
CA ALA A 315 18.49 7.81 -3.89
C ALA A 315 17.88 9.21 -3.66
N LEU A 316 16.57 9.29 -3.44
CA LEU A 316 15.87 10.53 -3.12
C LEU A 316 15.92 10.81 -1.61
N PRO A 317 16.32 12.02 -1.19
CA PRO A 317 16.26 12.41 0.22
C PRO A 317 14.82 12.47 0.78
N VAL A 318 14.47 11.54 1.67
CA VAL A 318 13.14 11.51 2.34
C VAL A 318 13.20 12.08 3.77
N LEU A 319 12.07 12.55 4.30
CA LEU A 319 12.00 13.05 5.68
C LEU A 319 12.18 11.92 6.70
N ALA A 320 13.03 12.16 7.71
CA ALA A 320 13.11 11.32 8.89
C ALA A 320 11.85 11.47 9.76
N ILE A 321 11.57 10.45 10.57
CA ILE A 321 10.46 10.46 11.52
C ILE A 321 10.96 10.89 12.90
N ARG A 322 10.19 11.74 13.57
CA ARG A 322 10.26 11.94 15.02
C ARG A 322 9.02 11.36 15.66
N ASP A 323 9.16 10.61 16.73
CA ASP A 323 8.06 10.11 17.55
C ASP A 323 8.37 10.28 19.05
N ALA A 324 7.72 9.52 19.93
CA ALA A 324 7.90 9.64 21.37
C ALA A 324 9.33 9.29 21.83
N ALA A 325 10.05 8.46 21.07
CA ALA A 325 11.45 8.11 21.31
C ALA A 325 12.42 9.20 20.81
N GLY A 326 11.95 10.13 19.99
CA GLY A 326 12.73 11.22 19.41
C GLY A 326 12.91 11.04 17.91
N TRP A 327 13.97 11.64 17.36
CA TRP A 327 14.29 11.53 15.95
C TRP A 327 14.92 10.16 15.65
N HIS A 328 14.35 9.45 14.68
CA HIS A 328 14.88 8.21 14.12
C HIS A 328 15.92 8.54 13.06
N LEU A 329 17.20 8.46 13.46
CA LEU A 329 18.34 8.83 12.65
C LEU A 329 19.37 7.71 12.55
N ASP A 330 18.92 6.47 12.62
CA ASP A 330 19.75 5.28 12.70
C ASP A 330 20.80 5.20 11.56
N PRO A 331 21.96 4.59 11.80
CA PRO A 331 22.99 4.44 10.77
C PRO A 331 22.55 3.48 9.67
N TYR A 332 23.10 3.67 8.47
CA TYR A 332 22.93 2.71 7.38
C TYR A 332 23.57 1.36 7.73
N THR A 333 22.88 0.27 7.42
CA THR A 333 23.38 -1.11 7.45
C THR A 333 23.37 -1.72 6.05
N ASN A 334 24.34 -2.61 5.82
CA ASN A 334 24.46 -3.42 4.61
C ASN A 334 24.11 -4.89 4.87
N ASN A 335 23.75 -5.25 6.11
CA ASN A 335 23.40 -6.62 6.49
C ASN A 335 21.88 -6.89 6.38
N GLY A 336 21.10 -5.82 6.26
CA GLY A 336 19.65 -5.77 6.05
C GLY A 336 19.25 -4.30 5.82
N GLU A 337 18.09 -3.91 6.33
CA GLU A 337 17.41 -2.67 6.00
C GLU A 337 17.63 -1.62 7.09
N SER A 338 17.55 -0.35 6.74
CA SER A 338 17.71 0.76 7.69
C SER A 338 16.59 1.78 7.59
N PHE A 339 15.58 1.51 6.77
CA PHE A 339 14.69 2.55 6.32
C PHE A 339 13.51 2.66 7.27
N TYR A 340 13.19 3.91 7.60
CA TYR A 340 12.02 4.19 8.39
C TYR A 340 11.38 5.48 7.88
N SER A 341 10.28 5.28 7.14
CA SER A 341 9.52 6.34 6.50
C SER A 341 8.01 6.08 6.64
N VAL A 342 7.25 7.17 6.66
CA VAL A 342 5.78 7.11 6.61
C VAL A 342 5.34 7.06 5.15
N ALA A 343 4.17 6.47 4.89
CA ALA A 343 3.59 6.49 3.57
C ALA A 343 3.42 7.93 3.03
N ALA A 344 3.85 8.13 1.79
CA ALA A 344 4.02 9.40 1.13
C ALA A 344 3.46 9.37 -0.30
N ASP A 345 3.25 10.55 -0.87
CA ASP A 345 2.88 10.71 -2.27
C ASP A 345 4.08 11.28 -3.05
N PHE A 346 4.41 10.70 -4.19
CA PHE A 346 5.53 11.11 -5.04
C PHE A 346 5.04 11.45 -6.46
N ALA A 347 5.42 12.62 -6.94
CA ALA A 347 5.28 13.03 -8.33
C ALA A 347 6.68 13.28 -8.90
N VAL A 348 7.18 12.31 -9.67
CA VAL A 348 8.58 12.29 -10.15
C VAL A 348 8.62 12.42 -11.67
N THR A 349 9.44 13.35 -12.15
CA THR A 349 9.73 13.55 -13.58
C THR A 349 11.20 13.24 -13.82
N LEU A 350 11.47 12.24 -14.66
CA LEU A 350 12.79 11.77 -15.04
C LEU A 350 13.00 12.04 -16.53
N ASP A 351 13.84 13.01 -16.86
CA ASP A 351 14.27 13.29 -18.24
C ASP A 351 15.55 12.51 -18.52
N HIS A 352 15.57 11.61 -19.51
CA HIS A 352 16.68 10.71 -19.81
C HIS A 352 16.86 10.50 -21.33
N PRO A 353 18.02 9.98 -21.80
CA PRO A 353 18.20 9.58 -23.19
C PRO A 353 17.14 8.56 -23.64
N SER A 354 16.58 8.73 -24.84
CA SER A 354 15.53 7.83 -25.37
C SER A 354 16.00 6.40 -25.64
N GLY A 355 17.31 6.12 -25.55
CA GLY A 355 17.86 4.77 -25.64
C GLY A 355 17.83 3.98 -24.34
N LEU A 356 17.45 4.60 -23.22
CA LEU A 356 17.34 3.95 -21.92
C LEU A 356 15.87 3.67 -21.59
N LEU A 357 15.62 2.56 -20.92
CA LEU A 357 14.38 2.34 -20.17
C LEU A 357 14.58 2.75 -18.72
N VAL A 358 13.53 3.33 -18.13
CA VAL A 358 13.53 3.86 -16.76
C VAL A 358 12.32 3.30 -15.99
N PRO A 359 12.36 2.03 -15.54
CA PRO A 359 11.35 1.50 -14.63
C PRO A 359 11.42 2.25 -13.29
N ALA A 360 10.28 2.51 -12.67
CA ALA A 360 10.21 3.32 -11.46
C ALA A 360 8.99 2.98 -10.60
N THR A 361 9.12 3.21 -9.29
CA THR A 361 8.01 3.11 -8.33
C THR A 361 6.76 3.87 -8.81
N GLY A 362 5.61 3.20 -8.73
CA GLY A 362 4.30 3.76 -9.07
C GLY A 362 3.95 3.58 -10.55
N THR A 363 2.98 4.37 -11.02
CA THR A 363 2.55 4.32 -12.43
C THR A 363 3.36 5.31 -13.25
N SER A 364 4.02 4.81 -14.29
CA SER A 364 4.89 5.60 -15.15
C SER A 364 4.31 5.81 -16.55
N VAL A 365 4.46 7.03 -17.07
CA VAL A 365 4.09 7.41 -18.45
C VAL A 365 5.25 8.12 -19.13
N ASP A 366 5.67 7.59 -20.28
CA ASP A 366 6.69 8.19 -21.12
C ASP A 366 6.09 9.20 -22.09
N THR A 367 6.75 10.34 -22.23
CA THR A 367 6.43 11.38 -23.22
C THR A 367 7.68 11.83 -23.95
N PRO A 368 7.59 12.28 -25.22
CA PRO A 368 8.74 12.84 -25.92
C PRO A 368 9.30 14.06 -25.20
N GLY A 369 10.62 14.06 -24.96
CA GLY A 369 11.35 15.21 -24.45
C GLY A 369 11.96 16.06 -25.56
N THR A 370 13.09 16.72 -25.27
CA THR A 370 13.93 17.33 -26.31
C THR A 370 14.50 16.27 -27.27
N ALA A 371 15.07 16.68 -28.41
CA ALA A 371 15.57 15.75 -29.42
C ALA A 371 16.55 14.71 -28.81
N GLY A 372 16.20 13.42 -28.94
CA GLY A 372 16.97 12.29 -28.40
C GLY A 372 16.70 11.98 -26.92
N ARG A 373 15.72 12.64 -26.29
CA ARG A 373 15.35 12.44 -24.89
C ARG A 373 13.88 12.04 -24.73
N THR A 374 13.63 11.27 -23.68
CA THR A 374 12.32 10.85 -23.21
C THR A 374 12.12 11.39 -21.80
N VAL A 375 10.90 11.80 -21.49
CA VAL A 375 10.51 12.21 -20.13
C VAL A 375 9.54 11.17 -19.58
N THR A 376 10.00 10.42 -18.59
CA THR A 376 9.18 9.50 -17.79
C THR A 376 8.59 10.26 -16.62
N LYS A 377 7.25 10.26 -16.50
CA LYS A 377 6.54 10.80 -15.34
C LYS A 377 5.98 9.64 -14.53
N ALA A 378 6.48 9.48 -13.32
CA ALA A 378 6.03 8.48 -12.36
C ALA A 378 5.17 9.14 -11.28
N THR A 379 4.01 8.56 -10.99
CA THR A 379 3.15 8.94 -9.87
C THR A 379 2.97 7.75 -8.95
N ALA A 380 3.35 7.92 -7.68
CA ALA A 380 3.16 6.92 -6.65
C ALA A 380 2.40 7.55 -5.48
N SER A 381 1.41 6.84 -4.95
CA SER A 381 0.59 7.31 -3.83
C SER A 381 0.66 6.31 -2.69
N LYS A 382 0.81 6.82 -1.46
CA LYS A 382 0.94 6.02 -0.24
C LYS A 382 2.04 4.95 -0.30
N VAL A 383 3.17 5.31 -0.88
CA VAL A 383 4.40 4.50 -0.88
C VAL A 383 5.39 5.05 0.14
N ARG A 384 6.25 4.20 0.68
CA ARG A 384 7.27 4.59 1.68
C ARG A 384 8.49 5.22 1.04
N ASP A 385 8.93 4.59 -0.04
CA ASP A 385 10.13 4.95 -0.76
C ASP A 385 9.83 5.03 -2.26
N PHE A 386 10.73 5.66 -3.00
CA PHE A 386 10.69 5.75 -4.45
C PHE A 386 12.04 5.33 -5.02
N ALA A 387 12.03 4.31 -5.88
CA ALA A 387 13.21 3.80 -6.56
C ALA A 387 13.00 3.80 -8.08
N TRP A 388 14.10 3.80 -8.82
CA TRP A 388 14.08 3.61 -10.28
C TRP A 388 15.35 2.94 -10.79
N GLY A 389 15.25 2.37 -11.99
CA GLY A 389 16.40 1.92 -12.78
C GLY A 389 16.63 2.83 -13.97
N ALA A 390 17.82 2.79 -14.56
CA ALA A 390 18.10 3.42 -15.85
C ALA A 390 19.14 2.63 -16.63
N GLY A 391 18.77 2.11 -17.79
CA GLY A 391 19.66 1.26 -18.58
C GLY A 391 19.04 0.71 -19.85
N PRO A 392 19.83 0.00 -20.68
CA PRO A 392 19.35 -0.67 -21.89
C PRO A 392 18.65 -2.00 -21.55
N PHE A 393 17.62 -1.93 -20.69
CA PHE A 393 16.83 -3.10 -20.29
C PHE A 393 16.00 -3.63 -21.46
N THR A 394 15.67 -4.92 -21.42
CA THR A 394 14.51 -5.46 -22.16
C THR A 394 13.30 -5.50 -21.25
N ARG A 395 12.10 -5.30 -21.78
CA ARG A 395 10.85 -5.31 -21.00
C ARG A 395 9.85 -6.30 -21.57
N ILE A 396 9.21 -7.08 -20.70
CA ILE A 396 7.95 -7.77 -20.98
C ILE A 396 6.89 -7.35 -19.96
N SER A 397 5.61 -7.48 -20.32
CA SER A 397 4.49 -7.05 -19.49
C SER A 397 3.38 -8.10 -19.46
N GLY A 398 2.63 -8.11 -18.37
CA GLY A 398 1.43 -8.92 -18.19
C GLY A 398 0.46 -8.25 -17.23
N THR A 399 -0.66 -8.93 -17.01
CA THR A 399 -1.67 -8.52 -16.03
C THR A 399 -2.02 -9.74 -15.20
N SER A 400 -2.04 -9.59 -13.88
CA SER A 400 -2.47 -10.65 -12.97
C SER A 400 -3.95 -10.97 -13.15
N ALA A 401 -4.42 -12.10 -12.60
CA ALA A 401 -5.84 -12.46 -12.71
C ALA A 401 -6.72 -11.45 -11.96
N ALA A 402 -6.21 -10.84 -10.88
CA ALA A 402 -6.89 -9.77 -10.15
C ALA A 402 -6.76 -8.38 -10.82
N GLY A 403 -6.11 -8.27 -11.99
CA GLY A 403 -6.05 -7.03 -12.77
C GLY A 403 -4.84 -6.12 -12.48
N VAL A 404 -3.85 -6.57 -11.70
CA VAL A 404 -2.63 -5.79 -11.43
C VAL A 404 -1.71 -5.83 -12.65
N LYS A 405 -1.27 -4.66 -13.12
CA LYS A 405 -0.28 -4.61 -14.20
C LYS A 405 1.11 -4.96 -13.64
N VAL A 406 1.79 -5.89 -14.30
CA VAL A 406 3.13 -6.32 -13.92
C VAL A 406 4.07 -6.18 -15.11
N ASN A 407 5.25 -5.61 -14.87
CA ASN A 407 6.32 -5.57 -15.86
C ASN A 407 7.57 -6.25 -15.33
N VAL A 408 8.29 -6.91 -16.22
CA VAL A 408 9.63 -7.45 -15.94
C VAL A 408 10.62 -6.76 -16.85
N TYR A 409 11.58 -6.07 -16.24
CA TYR A 409 12.73 -5.48 -16.90
C TYR A 409 13.93 -6.39 -16.64
N SER A 410 14.74 -6.64 -17.66
CA SER A 410 15.87 -7.55 -17.55
C SER A 410 17.12 -6.96 -18.19
N VAL A 411 18.26 -7.15 -17.53
CA VAL A 411 19.56 -6.86 -18.12
C VAL A 411 19.93 -7.86 -19.22
N ALA A 412 20.93 -7.52 -20.02
CA ALA A 412 21.43 -8.40 -21.07
C ALA A 412 21.93 -9.73 -20.48
N GLY A 413 21.59 -10.83 -21.16
CA GLY A 413 22.01 -12.18 -20.77
C GLY A 413 20.92 -12.99 -20.07
N ILE A 414 19.90 -12.35 -19.49
CA ILE A 414 18.71 -13.05 -18.99
C ILE A 414 17.91 -13.56 -20.19
N SER A 415 17.54 -14.85 -20.15
CA SER A 415 16.83 -15.47 -21.27
C SER A 415 15.36 -15.05 -21.30
N ALA A 416 14.73 -15.04 -22.48
CA ALA A 416 13.30 -14.77 -22.60
C ALA A 416 12.43 -15.76 -21.80
N ALA A 417 12.90 -17.00 -21.63
CA ALA A 417 12.22 -18.00 -20.81
C ALA A 417 12.29 -17.65 -19.31
N ASP A 418 13.43 -17.15 -18.84
CA ASP A 418 13.59 -16.70 -17.46
C ASP A 418 12.74 -15.45 -17.20
N SER A 419 12.77 -14.46 -18.09
CA SER A 419 11.89 -13.29 -17.96
C SER A 419 10.41 -13.70 -17.91
N GLN A 420 9.98 -14.63 -18.77
CA GLN A 420 8.59 -15.12 -18.76
C GLN A 420 8.25 -15.90 -17.48
N SER A 421 9.21 -16.66 -16.95
CA SER A 421 9.07 -17.36 -15.66
C SER A 421 8.90 -16.37 -14.51
N MET A 422 9.72 -15.30 -14.49
CA MET A 422 9.61 -14.24 -13.49
C MET A 422 8.31 -13.45 -13.62
N LEU A 423 7.85 -13.16 -14.85
CA LEU A 423 6.55 -12.50 -15.06
C LEU A 423 5.40 -13.34 -14.52
N SER A 424 5.42 -14.65 -14.79
CA SER A 424 4.40 -15.59 -14.30
C SER A 424 4.43 -15.75 -12.78
N THR A 425 5.64 -15.71 -12.20
CA THR A 425 5.84 -15.72 -10.75
C THR A 425 5.26 -14.45 -10.14
N ALA A 426 5.60 -13.29 -10.68
CA ALA A 426 5.17 -12.01 -10.15
C ALA A 426 3.65 -11.82 -10.19
N THR A 427 3.01 -12.18 -11.32
CA THR A 427 1.54 -12.12 -11.44
C THR A 427 0.85 -13.10 -10.50
N SER A 428 1.42 -14.27 -10.24
CA SER A 428 0.84 -15.24 -9.30
C SER A 428 1.05 -14.83 -7.85
N ALA A 429 2.23 -14.29 -7.51
CA ALA A 429 2.58 -13.88 -6.17
C ALA A 429 1.74 -12.68 -5.69
N VAL A 430 1.55 -11.67 -6.55
CA VAL A 430 0.73 -10.51 -6.20
C VAL A 430 -0.72 -10.92 -5.89
N ASP A 431 -1.30 -11.83 -6.68
CA ASP A 431 -2.67 -12.32 -6.44
C ASP A 431 -2.75 -13.19 -5.17
N ALA A 432 -1.75 -14.05 -4.93
CA ALA A 432 -1.71 -14.93 -3.76
C ALA A 432 -1.63 -14.15 -2.43
N HIS A 433 -0.80 -13.10 -2.40
CA HIS A 433 -0.67 -12.21 -1.25
C HIS A 433 -1.90 -11.31 -1.10
N ALA A 434 -2.45 -10.78 -2.19
CA ALA A 434 -3.67 -9.97 -2.19
C ALA A 434 -4.86 -10.72 -1.58
N GLN A 435 -5.03 -12.00 -1.93
CA GLN A 435 -6.10 -12.86 -1.38
C GLN A 435 -6.01 -12.98 0.16
N ARG A 436 -4.81 -12.89 0.73
CA ARG A 436 -4.56 -13.07 2.17
C ARG A 436 -4.74 -11.77 2.91
N PHE A 437 -4.10 -10.71 2.43
CA PHE A 437 -3.85 -9.50 3.21
C PHE A 437 -4.68 -8.28 2.74
N GLY A 438 -5.28 -8.33 1.55
CA GLY A 438 -6.08 -7.24 0.97
C GLY A 438 -5.60 -6.87 -0.44
N ALA A 439 -6.45 -6.22 -1.22
CA ALA A 439 -6.13 -5.89 -2.62
C ALA A 439 -4.86 -5.04 -2.76
N TYR A 440 -4.05 -5.32 -3.78
CA TYR A 440 -2.83 -4.56 -4.07
C TYR A 440 -3.16 -3.14 -4.52
N PRO A 441 -2.72 -2.09 -3.79
CA PRO A 441 -3.25 -0.74 -3.99
C PRO A 441 -2.44 0.13 -4.97
N TYR A 442 -1.23 -0.28 -5.34
CA TYR A 442 -0.31 0.57 -6.11
C TYR A 442 -0.56 0.52 -7.63
N GLY A 443 -1.46 -0.35 -8.10
CA GLY A 443 -1.92 -0.45 -9.49
C GLY A 443 -0.93 -1.13 -10.45
N GLU A 444 0.36 -0.87 -10.29
CA GLU A 444 1.45 -1.42 -11.10
C GLU A 444 2.58 -1.97 -10.22
N LEU A 445 3.27 -3.00 -10.71
CA LEU A 445 4.47 -3.57 -10.10
C LEU A 445 5.54 -3.81 -11.17
N ASP A 446 6.73 -3.25 -10.96
CA ASP A 446 7.90 -3.43 -11.81
C ASP A 446 8.91 -4.36 -11.12
N ALA A 447 9.26 -5.48 -11.74
CA ALA A 447 10.37 -6.33 -11.32
C ALA A 447 11.57 -6.10 -12.23
N VAL A 448 12.71 -5.70 -11.66
CA VAL A 448 13.94 -5.39 -12.40
C VAL A 448 15.00 -6.42 -12.05
N LEU A 449 15.41 -7.19 -13.06
CA LEU A 449 16.26 -8.35 -12.90
C LEU A 449 17.70 -8.08 -13.35
N ASP A 450 18.65 -8.41 -12.49
CA ASP A 450 20.08 -8.39 -12.77
C ASP A 450 20.70 -9.80 -12.64
N ASN A 451 21.94 -9.99 -13.11
CA ASN A 451 22.67 -11.26 -12.99
C ASN A 451 23.68 -11.29 -11.83
N ASN A 452 24.02 -10.11 -11.31
CA ASN A 452 25.24 -9.87 -10.53
C ASN A 452 24.99 -9.22 -9.17
N PHE A 453 23.72 -8.95 -8.79
CA PHE A 453 23.41 -8.50 -7.44
C PHE A 453 24.01 -9.45 -6.40
N TRP A 454 24.67 -8.87 -5.40
CA TRP A 454 25.26 -9.63 -4.30
C TRP A 454 24.24 -10.00 -3.22
N PHE A 455 23.05 -9.37 -3.27
CA PHE A 455 21.91 -9.58 -2.39
C PHE A 455 20.81 -10.40 -3.09
N GLY A 456 19.82 -10.87 -2.31
CA GLY A 456 18.73 -11.71 -2.81
C GLY A 456 17.73 -10.92 -3.64
N GLY A 457 17.18 -9.86 -3.05
CA GLY A 457 16.29 -8.89 -3.69
C GLY A 457 16.16 -7.62 -2.84
N MET A 458 15.38 -6.67 -3.34
CA MET A 458 15.07 -5.41 -2.65
C MET A 458 13.67 -4.95 -3.07
N GLU A 459 12.91 -4.45 -2.11
CA GLU A 459 11.45 -4.60 -2.07
C GLU A 459 10.65 -3.30 -2.22
N TYR A 460 11.25 -2.25 -2.79
CA TYR A 460 10.61 -0.93 -2.87
C TYR A 460 9.14 -0.99 -3.34
N PRO A 461 8.24 -0.17 -2.79
CA PRO A 461 6.83 -0.23 -3.18
C PRO A 461 6.63 -0.04 -4.68
N GLY A 462 5.95 -0.99 -5.33
CA GLY A 462 5.73 -1.02 -6.77
C GLY A 462 6.97 -1.25 -7.64
N PHE A 463 8.14 -1.48 -7.05
CA PHE A 463 9.41 -1.65 -7.76
C PHE A 463 10.34 -2.60 -7.00
N VAL A 464 10.58 -3.80 -7.51
CA VAL A 464 11.46 -4.78 -6.87
C VAL A 464 12.72 -5.03 -7.70
N LEU A 465 13.86 -5.12 -7.03
CA LEU A 465 15.12 -5.61 -7.61
C LEU A 465 15.29 -7.08 -7.24
N ASP A 466 15.71 -7.91 -8.18
CA ASP A 466 15.91 -9.34 -7.90
C ASP A 466 16.93 -9.96 -8.88
N LEU A 467 17.40 -11.15 -8.52
CA LEU A 467 17.99 -12.11 -9.44
C LEU A 467 16.89 -12.96 -10.09
N VAL A 468 17.25 -13.85 -11.02
CA VAL A 468 16.30 -14.85 -11.54
C VAL A 468 16.06 -15.93 -10.48
N SER A 469 15.08 -15.70 -9.61
CA SER A 469 14.70 -16.62 -8.54
C SER A 469 13.21 -16.53 -8.25
N THR A 470 12.46 -17.61 -8.48
CA THR A 470 11.01 -17.60 -8.24
C THR A 470 10.66 -17.46 -6.76
N THR A 471 11.52 -17.96 -5.87
CA THR A 471 11.28 -17.89 -4.41
C THR A 471 11.63 -16.51 -3.87
N ALA A 472 12.74 -15.90 -4.31
CA ALA A 472 13.09 -14.54 -3.93
C ALA A 472 12.03 -13.57 -4.46
N LEU A 473 11.62 -13.68 -5.73
CA LEU A 473 10.61 -12.78 -6.27
C LEU A 473 9.26 -12.88 -5.57
N THR A 474 8.89 -14.07 -5.10
CA THR A 474 7.68 -14.24 -4.28
C THR A 474 7.81 -13.55 -2.91
N HIS A 475 9.02 -13.52 -2.36
CA HIS A 475 9.39 -12.81 -1.13
C HIS A 475 9.39 -11.30 -1.34
N GLU A 476 10.08 -10.78 -2.35
CA GLU A 476 10.09 -9.34 -2.67
C GLU A 476 8.68 -8.78 -2.95
N ILE A 477 7.79 -9.60 -3.49
CA ILE A 477 6.39 -9.21 -3.70
C ILE A 477 5.55 -9.35 -2.41
N GLY A 478 5.96 -10.20 -1.46
CA GLY A 478 5.34 -10.26 -0.13
C GLY A 478 5.57 -8.97 0.67
N HIS A 479 6.74 -8.37 0.51
CA HIS A 479 7.08 -7.06 1.07
C HIS A 479 6.22 -5.90 0.53
N GLN A 480 5.42 -6.12 -0.51
CA GLN A 480 4.45 -5.11 -0.90
C GLN A 480 3.35 -4.94 0.15
N TRP A 481 3.07 -5.97 0.96
CA TRP A 481 2.13 -5.90 2.09
C TRP A 481 2.82 -5.64 3.43
N TRP A 482 3.88 -6.39 3.74
CA TRP A 482 4.69 -6.21 4.95
C TRP A 482 5.86 -5.31 4.61
N TYR A 483 6.15 -4.28 5.41
CA TYR A 483 6.87 -3.08 4.98
C TYR A 483 6.06 -2.15 4.06
N GLY A 484 5.82 -2.49 2.78
CA GLY A 484 5.26 -1.54 1.81
C GLY A 484 3.94 -0.87 2.27
N ILE A 485 2.90 -1.68 2.45
CA ILE A 485 1.58 -1.22 2.93
C ILE A 485 1.55 -1.13 4.46
N VAL A 486 1.85 -2.23 5.15
CA VAL A 486 1.96 -2.33 6.61
C VAL A 486 3.41 -2.09 6.98
N GLY A 487 3.77 -0.84 7.22
CA GLY A 487 5.15 -0.50 7.52
C GLY A 487 5.55 -0.80 8.94
N ASP A 488 6.84 -0.67 9.16
CA ASP A 488 7.49 -0.79 10.44
C ASP A 488 8.74 0.10 10.44
N ASP A 489 9.49 0.05 11.52
CA ASP A 489 10.83 0.63 11.60
C ASP A 489 11.81 -0.53 11.37
N GLU A 490 12.26 -0.69 10.12
CA GLU A 490 13.06 -1.86 9.71
C GLU A 490 14.39 -1.93 10.47
N TYR A 491 14.91 -0.79 10.94
CA TYR A 491 16.14 -0.78 11.73
C TYR A 491 15.88 -1.35 13.13
N ASN A 492 14.83 -0.89 13.81
CA ASN A 492 14.57 -1.29 15.20
C ASN A 492 13.77 -2.59 15.33
N GLY A 493 12.99 -2.95 14.32
CA GLY A 493 12.12 -4.10 14.31
C GLY A 493 12.13 -4.90 13.00
N PRO A 494 13.31 -5.26 12.44
CA PRO A 494 13.43 -5.88 11.10
C PRO A 494 12.61 -7.17 10.92
N TRP A 495 12.21 -7.81 12.02
CA TRP A 495 11.41 -9.01 11.95
C TRP A 495 9.95 -8.77 11.53
N LEU A 496 9.39 -7.57 11.76
CA LEU A 496 8.01 -7.25 11.37
C LEU A 496 7.87 -7.23 9.85
N ASP A 497 8.95 -6.84 9.19
CA ASP A 497 9.12 -6.93 7.76
C ASP A 497 9.49 -8.38 7.36
N GLU A 498 10.72 -8.80 7.67
CA GLU A 498 11.31 -9.98 7.06
C GLU A 498 10.69 -11.31 7.48
N ALA A 499 10.30 -11.46 8.75
CA ALA A 499 9.68 -12.70 9.21
C ALA A 499 8.26 -12.86 8.64
N PHE A 500 7.53 -11.76 8.52
CA PHE A 500 6.17 -11.76 7.98
C PHE A 500 6.20 -12.04 6.48
N THR A 501 7.15 -11.44 5.76
CA THR A 501 7.35 -11.70 4.35
C THR A 501 7.78 -13.14 4.10
N ASP A 502 8.76 -13.68 4.84
CA ASP A 502 9.21 -15.07 4.65
C ASP A 502 8.10 -16.08 5.01
N TYR A 503 7.26 -15.77 6.01
CA TYR A 503 6.04 -16.53 6.30
C TYR A 503 4.99 -16.42 5.18
N ALA A 504 4.76 -15.23 4.63
CA ALA A 504 3.87 -15.01 3.50
C ALA A 504 4.34 -15.78 2.25
N THR A 505 5.63 -15.78 1.98
CA THR A 505 6.29 -16.57 0.93
C THR A 505 6.01 -18.06 1.09
N ASP A 506 6.17 -18.59 2.30
CA ASP A 506 5.81 -19.97 2.60
C ASP A 506 4.33 -20.26 2.29
N LEU A 507 3.41 -19.36 2.66
CA LEU A 507 1.98 -19.52 2.39
C LEU A 507 1.62 -19.44 0.91
N ALA A 508 2.31 -18.60 0.13
CA ALA A 508 2.12 -18.49 -1.32
C ALA A 508 2.63 -19.75 -2.04
N LEU A 509 3.71 -20.35 -1.53
CA LEU A 509 4.30 -21.59 -2.05
C LEU A 509 3.66 -22.87 -1.49
N GLY A 510 2.60 -22.76 -0.69
CA GLY A 510 1.88 -23.92 -0.12
C GLY A 510 2.67 -24.68 0.96
N LYS A 511 3.68 -24.07 1.57
CA LYS A 511 4.48 -24.66 2.65
C LYS A 511 3.76 -24.51 4.00
N THR A 512 3.84 -25.54 4.84
CA THR A 512 3.17 -25.59 6.15
C THR A 512 4.09 -25.28 7.33
N GLY A 513 5.35 -24.91 7.06
CA GLY A 513 6.38 -24.76 8.09
C GLY A 513 6.88 -26.07 8.69
N ASN A 514 6.52 -27.22 8.10
CA ASN A 514 7.02 -28.52 8.55
C ASN A 514 8.55 -28.59 8.42
N GLY A 515 9.24 -28.90 9.53
CA GLY A 515 10.69 -29.01 9.56
C GLY A 515 11.44 -27.67 9.53
N CYS A 516 10.74 -26.53 9.63
CA CYS A 516 11.40 -25.22 9.60
C CYS A 516 12.39 -25.04 10.78
N TRP A 517 12.13 -25.70 11.92
CA TRP A 517 13.01 -25.72 13.09
C TRP A 517 14.32 -26.51 12.90
N ASN A 518 14.46 -27.31 11.83
CA ASN A 518 15.61 -28.22 11.66
C ASN A 518 16.95 -27.49 11.43
N SER A 519 16.90 -26.24 10.94
CA SER A 519 18.07 -25.46 10.58
C SER A 519 18.26 -24.19 11.42
N VAL A 520 17.43 -23.97 12.45
CA VAL A 520 17.49 -22.76 13.28
C VAL A 520 17.68 -23.12 14.74
N SER A 521 18.53 -22.36 15.43
CA SER A 521 18.78 -22.50 16.86
C SER A 521 19.27 -21.18 17.42
N TRP A 522 19.09 -20.97 18.72
CA TRP A 522 19.65 -19.82 19.42
C TRP A 522 21.14 -20.07 19.73
N ALA A 523 22.02 -19.21 19.24
CA ALA A 523 23.45 -19.30 19.50
C ALA A 523 23.84 -18.64 20.85
N SER A 524 23.00 -17.77 21.39
CA SER A 524 23.23 -17.12 22.68
C SER A 524 21.93 -16.82 23.42
N SER A 525 22.02 -16.50 24.72
CA SER A 525 20.88 -15.99 25.50
C SER A 525 20.53 -14.53 25.19
N ALA A 526 21.32 -13.83 24.37
CA ALA A 526 21.09 -12.45 23.97
C ALA A 526 20.32 -12.34 22.65
N GLU A 527 20.33 -13.38 21.81
CA GLU A 527 19.54 -13.38 20.58
C GLU A 527 18.04 -13.30 20.90
N ARG A 528 17.36 -12.36 20.25
CA ARG A 528 15.91 -12.15 20.22
C ARG A 528 15.50 -11.99 18.77
N ILE A 529 14.29 -12.39 18.38
CA ILE A 529 13.77 -12.05 17.05
C ILE A 529 13.69 -10.51 16.90
N THR A 530 13.36 -9.82 17.99
CA THR A 530 13.11 -8.37 18.05
C THR A 530 14.36 -7.52 18.27
N ASN A 531 15.57 -8.07 18.08
CA ASN A 531 16.78 -7.27 18.14
C ASN A 531 16.88 -6.34 16.92
N SER A 532 17.38 -5.12 17.11
CA SER A 532 17.59 -4.15 16.04
C SER A 532 18.80 -4.48 15.17
N MET A 533 18.91 -3.80 14.04
CA MET A 533 20.05 -3.92 13.12
C MET A 533 21.38 -3.53 13.77
N ALA A 534 21.39 -2.68 14.80
CA ALA A 534 22.62 -2.44 15.60
C ALA A 534 23.19 -3.73 16.21
N TYR A 535 22.32 -4.61 16.71
CA TYR A 535 22.72 -5.91 17.23
C TYR A 535 23.13 -6.86 16.09
N TRP A 536 22.37 -6.85 14.99
CA TRP A 536 22.62 -7.76 13.87
C TRP A 536 23.87 -7.39 13.08
N ASP A 537 24.23 -6.13 12.94
CA ASP A 537 25.51 -5.72 12.36
C ASP A 537 26.70 -6.26 13.15
N ALA A 538 26.59 -6.26 14.49
CA ALA A 538 27.59 -6.84 15.37
C ALA A 538 27.59 -8.39 15.34
N ASN A 539 26.54 -9.01 14.80
CA ASN A 539 26.32 -10.46 14.76
C ASN A 539 25.84 -10.94 13.38
N SER A 540 26.39 -10.38 12.30
CA SER A 540 25.82 -10.43 10.94
C SER A 540 25.47 -11.83 10.44
N SER A 541 26.36 -12.80 10.68
CA SER A 541 26.16 -14.22 10.32
C SER A 541 24.90 -14.87 10.92
N ARG A 542 24.26 -14.23 11.90
CA ARG A 542 23.08 -14.72 12.61
C ARG A 542 21.78 -14.08 12.15
N TYR A 543 21.83 -12.94 11.46
CA TYR A 543 20.66 -12.16 11.05
C TYR A 543 19.64 -13.01 10.30
N SER A 544 20.02 -13.57 9.14
CA SER A 544 19.13 -14.40 8.33
C SER A 544 18.59 -15.62 9.08
N THR A 545 19.42 -16.28 9.91
CA THR A 545 18.97 -17.45 10.67
C THR A 545 17.88 -17.09 11.70
N VAL A 546 18.01 -15.94 12.36
CA VAL A 546 17.11 -15.55 13.44
C VAL A 546 15.90 -14.79 12.91
N VAL A 547 16.11 -13.71 12.18
CA VAL A 547 15.04 -12.79 11.75
C VAL A 547 14.11 -13.47 10.76
N TYR A 548 14.67 -14.10 9.72
CA TYR A 548 13.88 -14.81 8.70
C TYR A 548 13.51 -16.20 9.20
N GLY A 549 14.52 -17.05 9.44
CA GLY A 549 14.33 -18.46 9.74
C GLY A 549 13.55 -18.72 11.02
N TYR A 550 14.02 -18.19 12.16
CA TYR A 550 13.33 -18.35 13.45
C TYR A 550 12.01 -17.57 13.46
N GLY A 551 11.98 -16.36 12.87
CA GLY A 551 10.80 -15.51 12.75
C GLY A 551 9.64 -16.20 12.04
N LYS A 552 9.83 -16.69 10.81
CA LYS A 552 8.76 -17.41 10.09
C LYS A 552 8.31 -18.67 10.82
N CYS A 553 9.24 -19.37 11.48
CA CYS A 553 8.93 -20.56 12.24
C CYS A 553 8.05 -20.25 13.45
N ALA A 554 8.34 -19.15 14.15
CA ALA A 554 7.49 -18.65 15.20
C ALA A 554 6.10 -18.31 14.66
N LEU A 555 5.96 -17.67 13.50
CA LEU A 555 4.65 -17.40 12.91
C LEU A 555 3.88 -18.67 12.50
N HIS A 556 4.55 -19.70 11.99
CA HIS A 556 3.92 -21.02 11.77
C HIS A 556 3.50 -21.70 13.08
N ASP A 557 4.26 -21.55 14.15
CA ASP A 557 3.88 -22.08 15.47
C ASP A 557 2.75 -21.27 16.11
N LEU A 558 2.69 -19.95 15.89
CA LEU A 558 1.55 -19.12 16.28
C LEU A 558 0.30 -19.62 15.57
N ARG A 559 0.37 -19.82 14.25
CA ARG A 559 -0.72 -20.42 13.46
C ARG A 559 -1.19 -21.76 14.04
N ARG A 560 -0.26 -22.65 14.41
CA ARG A 560 -0.60 -23.94 15.05
C ARG A 560 -1.25 -23.76 16.42
N THR A 561 -0.84 -22.75 17.17
CA THR A 561 -1.33 -22.45 18.53
C THR A 561 -2.75 -21.88 18.50
N ILE A 562 -3.04 -20.95 17.59
CA ILE A 562 -4.33 -20.24 17.53
C ILE A 562 -5.31 -20.87 16.52
N GLY A 563 -4.80 -21.71 15.61
CA GLY A 563 -5.56 -22.35 14.54
C GLY A 563 -5.58 -21.54 13.24
N ASP A 564 -5.72 -22.26 12.12
CA ASP A 564 -5.65 -21.70 10.76
C ASP A 564 -6.63 -20.54 10.54
N SER A 565 -7.90 -20.73 10.88
CA SER A 565 -8.93 -19.70 10.70
C SER A 565 -8.62 -18.43 11.50
N ALA A 566 -8.19 -18.58 12.77
CA ALA A 566 -7.83 -17.44 13.60
C ALA A 566 -6.59 -16.71 13.07
N MET A 567 -5.58 -17.43 12.57
CA MET A 567 -4.40 -16.82 11.95
C MET A 567 -4.75 -16.08 10.66
N THR A 568 -5.59 -16.65 9.79
CA THR A 568 -6.04 -15.98 8.56
C THR A 568 -6.80 -14.70 8.90
N THR A 569 -7.73 -14.74 9.86
CA THR A 569 -8.46 -13.55 10.31
C THR A 569 -7.53 -12.53 10.97
N LEU A 570 -6.57 -12.98 11.80
CA LEU A 570 -5.57 -12.13 12.43
C LEU A 570 -4.80 -11.32 11.39
N LEU A 571 -4.13 -12.00 10.44
CA LEU A 571 -3.26 -11.31 9.48
C LEU A 571 -4.04 -10.37 8.57
N ARG A 572 -5.24 -10.75 8.14
CA ARG A 572 -6.11 -9.87 7.35
C ARG A 572 -6.53 -8.62 8.11
N ASN A 573 -7.03 -8.80 9.34
CA ASN A 573 -7.47 -7.67 10.17
C ASN A 573 -6.28 -6.81 10.59
N TYR A 574 -5.12 -7.40 10.85
CA TYR A 574 -3.90 -6.70 11.18
C TYR A 574 -3.43 -5.83 10.02
N ALA A 575 -3.34 -6.41 8.81
CA ALA A 575 -2.99 -5.63 7.62
C ALA A 575 -3.96 -4.48 7.37
N GLN A 576 -5.27 -4.74 7.51
CA GLN A 576 -6.31 -3.72 7.37
C GLN A 576 -6.20 -2.60 8.43
N ALA A 577 -5.92 -2.94 9.69
CA ALA A 577 -5.81 -1.98 10.79
C ALA A 577 -4.57 -1.09 10.68
N HIS A 578 -3.50 -1.60 10.05
CA HIS A 578 -2.22 -0.89 9.88
C HIS A 578 -1.98 -0.45 8.42
N TRP A 579 -3.02 -0.41 7.59
CA TRP A 579 -2.91 -0.07 6.17
C TRP A 579 -2.34 1.35 5.99
N TYR A 580 -1.16 1.46 5.35
CA TYR A 580 -0.32 2.68 5.24
C TYR A 580 0.18 3.26 6.57
N GLY A 581 -0.09 2.58 7.68
CA GLY A 581 0.39 2.94 9.01
C GLY A 581 1.82 2.46 9.27
N VAL A 582 2.24 2.54 10.51
CA VAL A 582 3.46 1.89 10.99
C VAL A 582 3.04 0.99 12.13
N SER A 583 3.37 -0.28 12.02
CA SER A 583 3.10 -1.35 12.96
C SER A 583 4.29 -1.53 13.91
N THR A 584 3.99 -1.96 15.13
CA THR A 584 4.98 -2.26 16.16
C THR A 584 4.78 -3.68 16.69
N THR A 585 5.83 -4.22 17.31
CA THR A 585 5.77 -5.55 17.93
C THR A 585 4.66 -5.65 18.98
N ALA A 586 4.48 -4.58 19.77
CA ALA A 586 3.43 -4.52 20.79
C ALA A 586 2.02 -4.57 20.18
N GLU A 587 1.79 -3.87 19.07
CA GLU A 587 0.51 -3.87 18.35
C GLU A 587 0.22 -5.24 17.73
N PHE A 588 1.21 -5.90 17.12
CA PHE A 588 1.03 -7.26 16.62
C PHE A 588 0.69 -8.24 17.74
N LYS A 589 1.40 -8.18 18.87
CA LYS A 589 1.14 -9.04 20.04
C LYS A 589 -0.27 -8.83 20.58
N ALA A 590 -0.73 -7.57 20.65
CA ALA A 590 -2.08 -7.23 21.07
C ALA A 590 -3.14 -7.77 20.07
N ALA A 591 -2.92 -7.59 18.77
CA ALA A 591 -3.80 -8.11 17.73
C ALA A 591 -3.88 -9.64 17.77
N ALA A 592 -2.74 -10.32 17.90
CA ALA A 592 -2.65 -11.76 18.01
C ALA A 592 -3.38 -12.29 19.25
N GLN A 593 -3.23 -11.62 20.39
CA GLN A 593 -3.97 -11.98 21.60
C GLN A 593 -5.47 -11.73 21.45
N ALA A 594 -5.90 -10.69 20.74
CA ALA A 594 -7.32 -10.42 20.48
C ALA A 594 -7.96 -11.46 19.55
N ALA A 595 -7.17 -12.14 18.71
CA ALA A 595 -7.66 -13.16 17.79
C ALA A 595 -7.91 -14.53 18.44
N THR A 596 -7.55 -14.72 19.72
CA THR A 596 -7.68 -16.03 20.40
C THR A 596 -7.96 -15.90 21.90
N THR A 597 -8.52 -16.95 22.49
CA THR A 597 -8.65 -17.08 23.95
C THR A 597 -7.45 -17.77 24.60
N VAL A 598 -6.53 -18.31 23.80
CA VAL A 598 -5.27 -18.88 24.28
C VAL A 598 -4.37 -17.76 24.80
N ASP A 599 -3.84 -17.89 26.01
CA ASP A 599 -2.86 -16.95 26.57
C ASP A 599 -1.51 -17.10 25.85
N LEU A 600 -1.13 -16.08 25.09
CA LEU A 600 0.09 -16.06 24.28
C LEU A 600 1.34 -15.59 25.07
N SER A 601 1.22 -15.28 26.37
CA SER A 601 2.35 -14.78 27.17
C SER A 601 3.54 -15.73 27.15
N SER A 602 3.28 -17.03 27.29
CA SER A 602 4.33 -18.07 27.24
C SER A 602 4.92 -18.24 25.84
N PHE A 603 4.09 -18.10 24.80
CA PHE A 603 4.51 -18.15 23.39
C PHE A 603 5.52 -17.04 23.09
N TRP A 604 5.22 -15.79 23.44
CA TRP A 604 6.13 -14.67 23.19
C TRP A 604 7.48 -14.84 23.90
N SER A 605 7.46 -15.31 25.15
CA SER A 605 8.68 -15.58 25.91
C SER A 605 9.50 -16.73 25.30
N GLN A 606 8.85 -17.82 24.87
CA GLN A 606 9.50 -18.97 24.24
C GLN A 606 10.20 -18.58 22.94
N HIS A 607 9.52 -17.81 22.08
CA HIS A 607 10.05 -17.36 20.81
C HIS A 607 10.89 -16.08 20.91
N ARG A 608 11.03 -15.52 22.11
CA ARG A 608 11.87 -14.34 22.38
C ARG A 608 11.46 -13.13 21.54
N ILE A 609 10.14 -12.90 21.48
CA ILE A 609 9.50 -11.74 20.85
C ILE A 609 9.16 -10.75 21.97
N ASP A 610 10.14 -9.91 22.28
CA ASP A 610 10.09 -8.91 23.35
C ASP A 610 9.38 -7.63 22.87
N GLY A 611 8.91 -6.80 23.81
CA GLY A 611 7.97 -5.70 23.56
C GLY A 611 6.55 -6.13 23.86
#